data_AF-A0A0N4TGR4-F1
#
_entry.id   AF-A0A0N4TGR4-F1
#
_cell.length_a   1.000
_cell.length_b   1.000
_cell.length_c   1.000
_cell.angle_alpha   90.00
_cell.angle_beta   90.00
_cell.angle_gamma   90.00
#
_symmetry.space_group_name_H-M   'P 1'
#
loop_
_entity.id
_entity.type
_entity.pdbx_description
1 polymer ?
#
loop_
_entity_poly.entity_id
_entity_poly.type
_entity_poly.pdbx_seq_one_letter_code
_entity_poly.pdbx_strand_id
1 'polypeptide(L)'
;MQAESIFDFNSKVSRRAPELPSTDGIEYPRAAAWASESLNNVLKDEKGRQLFRVFLHDSLAEENLSFIESYDKFKQMTSPADKKQYIQEFFEKYSPYVNLSSVALQV
;
A
#
# COMPACT_ATOMS: atom_id res chain seq x y z
N MET A 1 -26.51 -18.43 -25.36
CA MET A 1 -25.75 -17.57 -24.41
C MET A 1 -24.30 -18.03 -24.46
N GLN A 2 -23.41 -17.24 -25.05
CA GLN A 2 -21.98 -17.51 -25.05
C GLN A 2 -21.44 -17.14 -23.66
N ALA A 3 -20.72 -18.05 -23.02
CA ALA A 3 -19.99 -17.74 -21.79
C ALA A 3 -18.82 -16.83 -22.14
N GLU A 4 -18.86 -15.58 -21.69
CA GLU A 4 -17.69 -14.70 -21.74
C GLU A 4 -16.59 -15.33 -20.89
N SER A 5 -15.40 -15.52 -21.49
CA SER A 5 -14.22 -16.00 -20.77
C SER A 5 -13.83 -14.95 -19.73
N ILE A 6 -13.88 -15.32 -18.44
CA ILE A 6 -13.45 -14.48 -17.30
C ILE A 6 -11.96 -14.07 -17.44
N PHE A 7 -11.19 -14.85 -18.20
CA PHE A 7 -9.79 -14.60 -18.50
C PHE A 7 -9.67 -14.10 -19.93
N ASP A 8 -9.89 -12.81 -20.15
CA ASP A 8 -9.50 -12.16 -21.39
C ASP A 8 -8.00 -11.83 -21.32
N PHE A 9 -7.18 -12.62 -21.99
CA PHE A 9 -5.73 -12.40 -22.07
C PHE A 9 -5.37 -11.02 -22.66
N ASN A 10 -6.30 -10.39 -23.38
CA ASN A 10 -6.13 -9.06 -23.96
C ASN A 10 -6.57 -7.94 -23.02
N SER A 11 -7.29 -8.25 -21.93
CA SER A 11 -7.60 -7.29 -20.86
C SER A 11 -6.38 -7.10 -19.96
N LYS A 12 -5.27 -6.62 -20.52
CA LYS A 12 -4.14 -6.18 -19.72
C LYS A 12 -4.53 -4.87 -19.06
N VAL A 13 -4.88 -4.93 -17.77
CA VAL A 13 -4.99 -3.72 -16.96
C VAL A 13 -3.59 -3.10 -16.90
N SER A 14 -3.40 -1.97 -17.58
CA SER A 14 -2.14 -1.24 -17.55
C SER A 14 -1.93 -0.68 -16.15
N ARG A 15 -1.06 -1.33 -15.38
CA ARG A 15 -0.58 -0.81 -14.10
C ARG A 15 0.39 0.33 -14.40
N ARG A 16 -0.02 1.56 -14.10
CA ARG A 16 0.86 2.73 -14.24
C ARG A 16 1.94 2.65 -13.17
N ALA A 17 3.19 2.50 -13.59
CA ALA A 17 4.33 2.48 -12.67
C ALA A 17 4.44 3.81 -11.90
N PRO A 18 4.71 3.76 -10.58
CA PRO A 18 4.99 4.96 -9.80
C PRO A 18 6.33 5.58 -10.22
N GLU A 19 6.46 6.89 -10.04
CA GLU A 19 7.67 7.62 -10.38
C GLU A 19 8.76 7.42 -9.31
N LEU A 20 10.03 7.32 -9.73
CA LEU A 20 11.16 7.30 -8.81
C LEU A 20 11.27 8.65 -8.08
N PRO A 21 11.58 8.66 -6.77
CA PRO A 21 11.78 9.91 -6.05
C PRO A 21 13.08 10.58 -6.52
N SER A 22 13.11 11.92 -6.54
CA SER A 22 14.34 12.69 -6.77
C SER A 22 15.37 12.42 -5.65
N THR A 23 16.66 12.45 -6.00
CA THR A 23 17.78 12.33 -5.04
C THR A 23 18.13 13.62 -4.30
N ASP A 24 17.50 14.75 -4.63
CA ASP A 24 17.86 16.06 -4.08
C ASP A 24 17.67 16.12 -2.55
N GLY A 25 18.66 16.58 -1.80
CA GLY A 25 18.56 16.65 -0.33
C GLY A 25 18.50 15.29 0.38
N ILE A 26 18.89 14.20 -0.30
CA ILE A 26 19.18 12.92 0.36
C ILE A 26 20.67 12.87 0.69
N GLU A 27 20.97 12.99 1.98
CA GLU A 27 22.32 12.78 2.51
C GLU A 27 22.55 11.30 2.86
N TYR A 28 23.80 10.87 2.85
CA TYR A 28 24.17 9.49 3.15
C TYR A 28 23.59 8.97 4.48
N PRO A 29 23.61 9.69 5.61
CA PRO A 29 23.03 9.20 6.86
C PRO A 29 21.52 8.95 6.78
N ARG A 30 20.79 9.80 6.04
CA ARG A 30 19.35 9.66 5.82
C ARG A 30 19.05 8.41 4.99
N ALA A 31 19.80 8.19 3.91
CA ALA A 31 19.66 6.99 3.07
C ALA A 31 20.07 5.72 3.83
N ALA A 32 21.15 5.78 4.61
CA ALA A 32 21.62 4.65 5.42
C ALA A 32 20.59 4.23 6.48
N ALA A 33 19.85 5.18 7.06
CA ALA A 33 18.80 4.90 8.03
C ALA A 33 17.65 4.03 7.46
N TRP A 34 17.45 4.05 6.14
CA TRP A 34 16.46 3.20 5.45
C TRP A 34 16.90 1.74 5.37
N ALA A 35 18.21 1.49 5.35
CA ALA A 35 18.77 0.13 5.33
C ALA A 35 18.95 -0.46 6.74
N SER A 36 18.82 0.35 7.79
CA SER A 36 19.07 -0.06 9.18
C SER A 36 17.79 -0.41 9.94
N GLU A 37 17.86 -1.49 10.74
CA GLU A 37 17.04 -1.86 11.92
C GLU A 37 15.51 -1.95 11.79
N SER A 38 14.83 -0.97 11.17
CA SER A 38 13.37 -0.91 11.15
C SER A 38 12.81 -0.31 9.87
N LEU A 39 11.82 -1.01 9.29
CA LEU A 39 11.01 -0.52 8.18
C LEU A 39 10.35 0.84 8.49
N ASN A 40 10.12 1.17 9.76
CA ASN A 40 9.56 2.46 10.17
C ASN A 40 10.37 3.66 9.68
N ASN A 41 11.69 3.53 9.53
CA ASN A 41 12.54 4.62 9.02
C ASN A 41 12.24 4.93 7.55
N VAL A 42 11.89 3.90 6.78
CA VAL A 42 11.45 4.04 5.38
C VAL A 42 10.05 4.66 5.34
N LEU A 43 9.12 4.15 6.15
CA LEU A 43 7.71 4.57 6.12
C LEU A 43 7.49 6.02 6.55
N LYS A 44 8.30 6.52 7.49
CA LYS A 44 8.23 7.91 7.99
C LYS A 44 8.87 8.92 7.04
N ASP A 45 9.77 8.48 6.17
CA ASP A 45 10.42 9.33 5.18
C ASP A 45 9.59 9.41 3.90
N GLU A 46 9.30 10.60 3.39
CA GLU A 46 8.52 10.77 2.16
C GLU A 46 9.19 10.11 0.94
N LYS A 47 10.51 10.32 0.77
CA LYS A 47 11.26 9.77 -0.35
C LYS A 47 11.53 8.28 -0.16
N GLY A 48 11.79 7.86 1.08
CA GLY A 48 11.91 6.44 1.43
C GLY A 48 10.63 5.67 1.12
N ARG A 49 9.46 6.20 1.52
CA ARG A 49 8.16 5.59 1.25
C ARG A 49 7.85 5.54 -0.25
N GLN A 50 8.18 6.59 -1.01
CA GLN A 50 8.01 6.58 -2.46
C GLN A 50 8.91 5.53 -3.14
N LEU A 51 10.18 5.43 -2.72
CA LEU A 51 11.09 4.40 -3.22
C LEU A 51 10.58 2.99 -2.90
N PHE A 52 10.05 2.78 -1.69
CA PHE A 52 9.44 1.53 -1.29
C PHE A 52 8.18 1.19 -2.11
N ARG A 53 7.38 2.20 -2.47
CA ARG A 53 6.24 2.02 -3.38
C ARG A 53 6.66 1.54 -4.76
N VAL A 54 7.75 2.07 -5.31
CA VAL A 54 8.33 1.60 -6.59
C VAL A 54 8.78 0.15 -6.46
N PHE A 55 9.50 -0.19 -5.39
CA PHE A 55 9.92 -1.57 -5.11
C PHE A 55 8.72 -2.55 -5.01
N LEU A 56 7.66 -2.16 -4.32
CA LEU A 56 6.45 -2.98 -4.19
C LEU A 56 5.70 -3.10 -5.52
N HIS A 57 5.73 -2.08 -6.38
CA HIS A 57 5.13 -2.15 -7.71
C HIS A 57 5.74 -3.23 -8.57
N ASP A 58 7.07 -3.31 -8.58
CA ASP A 58 7.76 -4.33 -9.35
C ASP A 58 7.58 -5.73 -8.73
N SER A 59 7.26 -5.77 -7.42
CA SER A 59 6.97 -7.00 -6.67
C SER A 59 5.48 -7.41 -6.67
N LEU A 60 4.61 -6.64 -7.34
CA LEU A 60 3.15 -6.82 -7.34
C LEU A 60 2.52 -6.84 -5.94
N ALA A 61 3.00 -5.97 -5.04
CA ALA A 61 2.68 -6.00 -3.61
C ALA A 61 2.33 -4.62 -3.00
N GLU A 62 1.93 -3.64 -3.81
CA GLU A 62 1.64 -2.26 -3.34
C GLU A 62 0.45 -2.16 -2.41
N GLU A 63 -0.44 -3.15 -2.43
CA GLU A 63 -1.57 -3.24 -1.51
C GLU A 63 -1.11 -3.27 -0.05
N ASN A 64 0.06 -3.82 0.25
CA ASN A 64 0.62 -3.82 1.59
C ASN A 64 0.90 -2.40 2.11
N LEU A 65 1.51 -1.55 1.29
CA LEU A 65 1.76 -0.16 1.67
C LEU A 65 0.45 0.64 1.73
N SER A 66 -0.45 0.41 0.76
CA SER A 66 -1.75 1.06 0.70
C SER A 66 -2.59 0.76 1.95
N PHE A 67 -2.50 -0.46 2.47
CA PHE A 67 -3.13 -0.88 3.72
C PHE A 67 -2.60 -0.08 4.92
N ILE A 68 -1.27 0.02 5.06
CA ILE A 68 -0.62 0.76 6.16
C ILE A 68 -1.01 2.24 6.13
N GLU A 69 -0.90 2.89 4.97
CA GLU A 69 -1.25 4.31 4.81
C GLU A 69 -2.73 4.57 5.13
N SER A 70 -3.60 3.65 4.71
CA SER A 70 -5.03 3.72 4.99
C SER A 70 -5.33 3.57 6.49
N TYR A 71 -4.60 2.71 7.19
CA TYR A 71 -4.71 2.56 8.64
C TYR A 71 -4.20 3.80 9.39
N ASP A 72 -3.10 4.41 8.93
CA ASP A 72 -2.61 5.67 9.49
C ASP A 72 -3.64 6.80 9.32
N LYS A 73 -4.29 6.89 8.16
CA LYS A 73 -5.41 7.82 7.94
C LYS A 73 -6.56 7.55 8.91
N PHE A 74 -6.95 6.29 9.11
CA PHE A 74 -8.00 5.93 10.07
C PHE A 74 -7.68 6.40 11.50
N LYS A 75 -6.44 6.22 11.96
CA LYS A 75 -6.01 6.67 13.30
C LYS A 75 -6.15 8.19 13.50
N GLN A 76 -5.98 8.97 12.43
CA GLN A 76 -6.07 10.43 12.47
C GLN A 76 -7.51 10.97 12.40
N MET A 77 -8.49 10.15 12.02
CA MET A 77 -9.90 10.55 12.01
C MET A 77 -10.42 10.80 13.44
N THR A 78 -11.35 11.72 13.59
CA THR A 78 -11.96 12.08 14.88
C THR A 78 -13.46 11.80 14.92
N SER A 79 -14.17 11.96 13.80
CA SER A 79 -15.61 11.66 13.66
C SER A 79 -15.88 10.15 13.77
N PRO A 80 -16.72 9.70 14.72
CA PRO A 80 -17.11 8.29 14.82
C PRO A 80 -17.89 7.79 13.59
N ALA A 81 -18.71 8.65 12.97
CA ALA A 81 -19.48 8.30 11.79
C ALA A 81 -18.53 8.02 10.60
N ASP A 82 -17.58 8.91 10.37
CA ASP A 82 -16.61 8.81 9.27
C ASP A 82 -15.70 7.60 9.47
N LYS A 83 -15.28 7.31 10.72
CA LYS A 83 -14.52 6.11 11.05
C LYS A 83 -15.26 4.83 10.68
N LYS A 84 -16.54 4.76 11.02
CA LYS A 84 -17.37 3.59 10.74
C LYS A 84 -17.55 3.39 9.24
N GLN A 85 -17.80 4.46 8.50
CA GLN A 85 -17.90 4.37 7.04
C GLN A 85 -16.55 3.97 6.42
N TYR A 86 -15.47 4.63 6.81
CA TYR A 86 -14.15 4.40 6.26
C TYR A 86 -13.65 2.97 6.49
N ILE A 87 -13.88 2.41 7.68
CA ILE A 87 -13.42 1.05 7.98
C ILE A 87 -14.18 0.00 7.15
N GLN A 88 -15.47 0.24 6.89
CA GLN A 88 -16.26 -0.64 6.03
C GLN A 88 -15.72 -0.63 4.59
N GLU A 89 -15.55 0.57 4.00
CA GLU A 89 -14.97 0.73 2.67
C GLU A 89 -13.54 0.16 2.59
N PHE A 90 -12.76 0.32 3.65
CA PHE A 90 -11.40 -0.21 3.75
C PHE A 90 -11.36 -1.74 3.71
N PHE A 91 -12.20 -2.41 4.51
CA PHE A 91 -12.25 -3.88 4.51
C PHE A 91 -12.75 -4.42 3.17
N GLU A 92 -13.78 -3.83 2.59
CA GLU A 92 -14.26 -4.20 1.25
C GLU A 92 -13.15 -4.05 0.20
N LYS A 93 -12.36 -2.98 0.28
CA LYS A 93 -11.30 -2.68 -0.69
C LYS A 93 -10.03 -3.52 -0.52
N TYR A 94 -9.57 -3.80 0.69
CA TYR A 94 -8.24 -4.39 0.93
C TYR A 94 -8.26 -5.83 1.46
N SER A 95 -9.33 -6.27 2.13
CA SER A 95 -9.43 -7.63 2.68
C SER A 95 -9.17 -8.73 1.63
N PRO A 96 -9.64 -8.61 0.37
CA PRO A 96 -9.39 -9.65 -0.63
C PRO A 96 -7.95 -9.71 -1.16
N TYR A 97 -7.16 -8.65 -0.95
CA TYR A 97 -5.89 -8.44 -1.65
C TYR A 97 -4.68 -8.44 -0.72
N VAL A 98 -4.85 -8.07 0.55
CA VAL A 98 -3.78 -8.08 1.55
C VAL A 98 -3.71 -9.46 2.20
N ASN A 99 -2.51 -10.01 2.31
CA ASN A 99 -2.29 -11.33 2.90
C ASN A 99 -2.44 -11.28 4.43
N LEU A 100 -3.68 -11.40 4.90
CA LEU A 100 -4.04 -11.51 6.31
C LEU A 100 -4.40 -12.96 6.65
N SER A 101 -3.96 -13.44 7.82
CA SER A 101 -4.32 -14.77 8.28
C SER A 101 -5.82 -14.83 8.62
N SER A 102 -6.43 -16.00 8.45
CA SER A 102 -7.83 -16.22 8.85
C SER A 102 -8.06 -15.91 10.33
N VAL A 103 -7.07 -16.18 11.19
CA VAL A 103 -7.10 -15.84 12.63
C VAL A 103 -7.19 -14.33 12.86
N ALA A 104 -6.48 -13.52 12.06
CA ALA A 104 -6.53 -12.07 12.19
C ALA A 104 -7.88 -11.46 11.75
N LEU A 105 -8.70 -12.20 10.99
CA LEU A 105 -10.00 -11.76 10.48
C LEU A 105 -11.19 -12.22 11.34
N GLN A 106 -10.99 -13.04 12.38
CA GLN A 106 -12.05 -13.60 13.24
C GLN A 106 -12.57 -12.61 14.31
N VAL A 107 -12.54 -11.30 14.03
CA VAL A 107 -12.91 -10.25 15.00
C VAL A 107 -14.42 -10.05 15.09
#